data_AF-A0A2E5D873-F1
#
_entry.id   AF-A0A2E5D873-F1
#
_cell.length_a   1.000
_cell.length_b   1.000
_cell.length_c   1.000
_cell.angle_alpha   90.00
_cell.angle_beta   90.00
_cell.angle_gamma   90.00
#
_symmetry.space_group_name_H-M   'P 1'
#
loop_
_entity.id
_entity.type
_entity.pdbx_description
1 polymer ?
#
loop_
_entity_poly.entity_id
_entity_poly.type
_entity_poly.pdbx_seq_one_letter_code
_entity_poly.pdbx_strand_id
1 'polypeptide(L)'
;TIHGAPIYLTVDDGRTRIQGIEILEADTEAFNGLVNVIGKVIGDPMELPENDLTKLDGIKFAQATLRDGSKLYDAGQYEASFRLYARRGYEFVDKYGRFLANNGSGRLRAIVALSVDPVVEFADNAWNSRNAFRTALRELEVQEDGVEDLLQLSDDEASSFGR
;
A
#
# COMPACT_ATOMS: atom_id res chain seq x y z
N THR A 1 -5.46 -21.32 3.04
CA THR A 1 -6.70 -20.53 2.89
C THR A 1 -6.99 -20.32 1.41
N ILE A 2 -8.12 -19.70 1.04
CA ILE A 2 -8.37 -19.32 -0.37
C ILE A 2 -7.31 -18.35 -0.93
N HIS A 3 -6.60 -17.63 -0.05
CA HIS A 3 -5.50 -16.73 -0.37
C HIS A 3 -4.11 -17.41 -0.30
N GLY A 4 -4.04 -18.73 -0.15
CA GLY A 4 -2.77 -19.48 -0.13
C GLY A 4 -1.99 -19.45 1.18
N ALA A 5 -2.43 -18.68 2.19
CA ALA A 5 -1.80 -18.68 3.51
C ALA A 5 -1.93 -20.07 4.17
N PRO A 6 -0.86 -20.61 4.79
CA PRO A 6 -0.91 -21.88 5.49
C PRO A 6 -1.77 -21.77 6.75
N ILE A 7 -2.63 -22.77 6.97
CA ILE A 7 -3.33 -22.96 8.24
C ILE A 7 -2.67 -24.12 8.98
N TYR A 8 -2.35 -23.92 10.26
CA TYR A 8 -1.82 -24.98 11.10
C TYR A 8 -2.94 -25.67 11.90
N LEU A 9 -2.99 -26.99 11.77
CA LEU A 9 -3.82 -27.88 12.56
C LEU A 9 -2.94 -28.48 13.66
N THR A 10 -3.42 -28.42 14.90
CA THR A 10 -2.76 -29.02 16.05
C THR A 10 -3.74 -29.93 16.76
N VAL A 11 -3.25 -31.10 17.17
CA VAL A 11 -4.03 -32.07 17.93
C VAL A 11 -3.28 -32.28 19.23
N ASP A 12 -3.90 -31.90 20.35
CA ASP A 12 -3.33 -32.10 21.68
C ASP A 12 -4.42 -32.57 22.65
N ASP A 13 -4.13 -33.63 23.39
CA ASP A 13 -5.01 -34.23 24.40
C ASP A 13 -6.48 -34.43 23.95
N GLY A 14 -6.66 -34.94 22.72
CA GLY A 14 -7.99 -35.19 22.14
C GLY A 14 -8.76 -33.95 21.69
N ARG A 15 -8.15 -32.75 21.75
CA ARG A 15 -8.73 -31.50 21.28
C ARG A 15 -8.01 -31.04 20.01
N THR A 16 -8.79 -30.82 18.96
CA THR A 16 -8.28 -30.27 17.70
C THR A 16 -8.36 -28.76 17.73
N ARG A 17 -7.27 -28.12 17.34
CA ARG A 17 -7.14 -26.67 17.25
C ARG A 17 -6.66 -26.24 15.87
N ILE A 18 -7.23 -25.15 15.38
CA ILE A 18 -6.81 -24.44 14.17
C ILE A 18 -6.19 -23.12 14.60
N GLN A 19 -4.91 -22.88 14.30
CA GLN A 19 -4.20 -21.66 14.72
C GLN A 19 -4.32 -21.38 16.25
N GLY A 20 -4.32 -22.44 17.07
CA GLY A 20 -4.51 -22.35 18.52
C GLY A 20 -5.96 -22.14 18.98
N ILE A 21 -6.91 -21.95 18.07
CA ILE A 21 -8.35 -21.83 18.36
C ILE A 21 -8.99 -23.21 18.37
N GLU A 22 -9.80 -23.49 19.38
CA GLU A 22 -10.50 -24.77 19.53
C GLU A 22 -11.60 -24.96 18.49
N ILE A 23 -11.63 -26.15 17.89
CA ILE A 23 -12.76 -26.61 17.07
C ILE A 23 -13.84 -27.14 18.03
N LEU A 24 -15.01 -26.51 18.00
CA LEU A 24 -16.17 -26.85 18.82
C LEU A 24 -17.00 -27.98 18.23
N GLU A 25 -17.14 -27.99 16.90
CA GLU A 25 -17.84 -29.01 16.12
C GLU A 25 -17.04 -29.27 14.85
N ALA A 26 -16.81 -30.54 14.54
CA ALA A 26 -15.96 -30.95 13.42
C ALA A 26 -16.72 -31.79 12.41
N ASP A 27 -16.29 -31.68 11.14
CA ASP A 27 -16.69 -32.55 10.04
C ASP A 27 -18.21 -32.59 9.74
N THR A 28 -18.89 -31.45 9.90
CA THR A 28 -20.31 -31.33 9.53
C THR A 28 -20.42 -31.28 8.00
N GLU A 29 -21.08 -32.27 7.39
CA GLU A 29 -21.27 -32.35 5.94
C GLU A 29 -22.14 -31.19 5.41
N ALA A 30 -21.64 -30.53 4.37
CA ALA A 30 -22.37 -29.56 3.55
C ALA A 30 -22.44 -30.04 2.10
N PHE A 31 -23.24 -29.37 1.27
CA PHE A 31 -23.48 -29.79 -0.12
C PHE A 31 -22.20 -29.94 -0.98
N ASN A 32 -21.15 -29.18 -0.66
CA ASN A 32 -19.92 -29.10 -1.43
C ASN A 32 -18.65 -29.13 -0.57
N GLY A 33 -18.73 -29.53 0.70
CA GLY A 33 -17.58 -29.51 1.60
C GLY A 33 -17.92 -29.88 3.03
N LEU A 34 -16.97 -29.59 3.92
CA LEU A 34 -17.11 -29.79 5.36
C LEU A 34 -17.11 -28.44 6.07
N VAL A 35 -17.91 -28.35 7.12
CA VAL A 35 -17.97 -27.19 8.02
C VAL A 35 -17.37 -27.59 9.38
N ASN A 36 -16.46 -26.76 9.88
CA ASN A 36 -15.93 -26.85 11.23
C ASN A 36 -16.31 -25.58 11.98
N VAL A 37 -16.92 -25.71 13.15
CA VAL A 37 -17.27 -24.59 14.03
C VAL A 37 -16.10 -24.33 14.97
N ILE A 38 -15.63 -23.09 15.03
CA ILE A 38 -14.51 -22.68 15.88
C ILE A 38 -14.97 -21.66 16.93
N GLY A 39 -14.36 -21.70 18.11
CA GLY A 39 -14.78 -20.87 19.24
C GLY A 39 -14.42 -19.38 19.14
N LYS A 40 -13.63 -19.01 18.13
CA LYS A 40 -13.20 -17.62 17.90
C LYS A 40 -12.92 -17.41 16.41
N VAL A 41 -13.06 -16.17 15.95
CA VAL A 41 -12.54 -15.74 14.65
C VAL A 41 -11.04 -16.01 14.59
N ILE A 42 -10.57 -16.65 13.51
CA ILE A 42 -9.15 -16.71 13.18
C ILE A 42 -8.72 -15.28 12.87
N GLY A 43 -7.99 -14.67 13.81
CA GLY A 43 -7.31 -13.41 13.57
C GLY A 43 -6.11 -13.72 12.70
N ASP A 44 -6.34 -13.99 11.41
CA ASP A 44 -5.24 -13.93 10.45
C ASP A 44 -4.89 -12.43 10.35
N PRO A 45 -3.69 -11.98 10.78
CA PRO A 45 -3.07 -10.97 9.97
C PRO A 45 -2.93 -11.65 8.62
N MET A 46 -3.73 -11.25 7.64
CA MET A 46 -3.32 -11.44 6.26
C MET A 46 -1.98 -10.71 6.17
N GLU A 47 -0.88 -11.44 6.36
CA GLU A 47 0.41 -10.96 5.92
C GLU A 47 0.27 -10.89 4.41
N LEU A 48 -0.04 -9.67 3.95
CA LEU A 48 0.06 -9.29 2.57
C LEU A 48 1.41 -9.85 2.07
N PRO A 49 1.43 -10.55 0.93
CA PRO A 49 2.67 -10.93 0.29
C PRO A 49 3.68 -9.77 0.37
N GLU A 50 4.97 -10.05 0.60
CA GLU A 50 5.99 -9.01 0.78
C GLU A 50 5.97 -7.93 -0.32
N ASN A 51 5.58 -8.33 -1.54
CA ASN A 51 5.37 -7.42 -2.67
C ASN A 51 4.21 -6.43 -2.45
N ASP A 52 3.11 -6.85 -1.85
CA ASP A 52 1.93 -6.04 -1.56
C ASP A 52 2.21 -5.06 -0.40
N LEU A 53 2.96 -5.49 0.63
CA LEU A 53 3.46 -4.59 1.68
C LEU A 53 4.39 -3.50 1.11
N THR A 54 5.32 -3.88 0.24
CA THR A 54 6.23 -2.92 -0.42
C THR A 54 5.46 -1.92 -1.30
N LYS A 55 4.36 -2.37 -1.92
CA LYS A 55 3.52 -1.54 -2.77
C LYS A 55 2.68 -0.55 -1.97
N LEU A 56 2.08 -1.00 -0.87
CA LEU A 56 1.39 -0.15 0.10
C LEU A 56 2.31 0.93 0.67
N ASP A 57 3.56 0.58 0.99
CA ASP A 57 4.58 1.55 1.39
C ASP A 57 4.86 2.57 0.28
N GLY A 58 4.91 2.13 -0.97
CA GLY A 58 5.02 3.01 -2.15
C GLY A 58 3.85 3.99 -2.27
N ILE A 59 2.61 3.53 -2.05
CA ILE A 59 1.40 4.36 -2.05
C ILE A 59 1.48 5.42 -0.96
N LYS A 60 1.75 5.02 0.29
CA LYS A 60 1.89 5.92 1.44
C LYS A 60 3.02 6.93 1.21
N PHE A 61 4.13 6.50 0.62
CA PHE A 61 5.26 7.36 0.27
C PHE A 61 4.85 8.43 -0.77
N ALA A 62 4.16 8.02 -1.83
CA ALA A 62 3.70 8.94 -2.88
C ALA A 62 2.68 9.95 -2.34
N GLN A 63 1.72 9.50 -1.52
CA GLN A 63 0.74 10.36 -0.85
C GLN A 63 1.41 11.37 0.09
N ALA A 64 2.36 10.94 0.93
CA ALA A 64 3.10 11.84 1.81
C ALA A 64 3.90 12.88 1.03
N THR A 65 4.56 12.46 -0.05
CA THR A 65 5.31 13.35 -0.94
C THR A 65 4.41 14.40 -1.59
N LEU A 66 3.24 13.99 -2.09
CA LEU A 66 2.25 14.90 -2.65
C LEU A 66 1.72 15.88 -1.60
N ARG A 67 1.44 15.41 -0.39
CA ARG A 67 0.95 16.25 0.70
C ARG A 67 1.96 17.33 1.06
N ASP A 68 3.21 16.93 1.33
CA ASP A 68 4.24 17.85 1.81
C ASP A 68 4.73 18.78 0.70
N GLY A 69 4.88 18.27 -0.53
CA GLY A 69 5.24 19.09 -1.69
C GLY A 69 4.15 20.08 -2.09
N SER A 70 2.87 19.70 -2.01
CA SER A 70 1.75 20.61 -2.30
C SER A 70 1.67 21.75 -1.28
N LYS A 71 1.90 21.47 0.01
CA LYS A 71 1.93 22.52 1.05
C LYS A 71 2.96 23.61 0.74
N LEU A 72 4.15 23.22 0.29
CA LEU A 72 5.20 24.17 -0.10
C LEU A 72 4.80 24.95 -1.36
N TYR A 73 4.20 24.28 -2.34
CA TYR A 73 3.72 24.91 -3.57
C TYR A 73 2.65 25.96 -3.28
N ASP A 74 1.65 25.61 -2.49
CA ASP A 74 0.51 26.48 -2.16
C ASP A 74 0.95 27.68 -1.30
N ALA A 75 2.06 27.55 -0.56
CA ALA A 75 2.71 28.64 0.16
C ALA A 75 3.59 29.55 -0.72
N GLY A 76 3.64 29.32 -2.03
CA GLY A 76 4.50 30.06 -2.97
C GLY A 76 5.98 29.69 -2.89
N GLN A 77 6.35 28.67 -2.12
CA GLN A 77 7.73 28.21 -1.95
C GLN A 77 8.09 27.20 -3.05
N TYR A 78 8.05 27.65 -4.31
CA TYR A 78 8.19 26.78 -5.48
C TYR A 78 9.52 26.05 -5.57
N GLU A 79 10.63 26.71 -5.24
CA GLU A 79 11.95 26.07 -5.20
C GLU A 79 11.99 24.92 -4.17
N ALA A 80 11.49 25.18 -2.96
CA ALA A 80 11.47 24.19 -1.89
C ALA A 80 10.57 23.01 -2.27
N SER A 81 9.41 23.30 -2.86
CA SER A 81 8.49 22.28 -3.39
C SER A 81 9.16 21.41 -4.44
N PHE A 82 9.81 22.03 -5.44
CA PHE A 82 10.51 21.31 -6.49
C PHE A 82 11.66 20.45 -5.95
N ARG A 83 12.52 21.01 -5.08
CA ARG A 83 13.62 20.24 -4.48
C ARG A 83 13.13 19.06 -3.65
N LEU A 84 12.00 19.22 -2.94
CA LEU A 84 11.36 18.12 -2.23
C LEU A 84 10.92 17.03 -3.20
N TYR A 85 10.19 17.39 -4.25
CA TYR A 85 9.74 16.42 -5.26
C TYR A 85 10.90 15.74 -5.98
N ALA A 86 11.96 16.47 -6.32
CA ALA A 86 13.17 15.92 -6.93
C ALA A 86 13.80 14.84 -6.04
N ARG A 87 14.11 15.21 -4.79
CA ARG A 87 14.71 14.30 -3.81
C ARG A 87 13.84 13.06 -3.59
N ARG A 88 12.55 13.25 -3.30
CA ARG A 88 11.60 12.16 -3.07
C ARG A 88 11.38 11.33 -4.33
N GLY A 89 11.48 11.94 -5.52
CA GLY A 89 11.31 11.27 -6.81
C GLY A 89 12.42 10.28 -7.08
N TYR A 90 13.68 10.66 -6.82
CA TYR A 90 14.80 9.72 -6.90
C TYR A 90 14.67 8.59 -5.89
N GLU A 91 14.30 8.90 -4.64
CA GLU A 91 14.07 7.88 -3.60
C GLU A 91 12.93 6.92 -3.98
N PHE A 92 11.83 7.45 -4.53
CA PHE A 92 10.70 6.64 -4.97
C PHE A 92 11.10 5.70 -6.11
N VAL A 93 11.81 6.20 -7.12
CA VAL A 93 12.22 5.38 -8.27
C VAL A 93 13.18 4.26 -7.83
N ASP A 94 14.09 4.55 -6.90
CA ASP A 94 15.02 3.56 -6.37
C ASP A 94 14.31 2.43 -5.62
N LYS A 95 13.34 2.77 -4.76
CA LYS A 95 12.66 1.80 -3.88
C LYS A 95 11.47 1.11 -4.54
N TYR A 96 10.67 1.85 -5.31
CA TYR A 96 9.34 1.43 -5.77
C TYR A 96 9.21 1.42 -7.30
N GLY A 97 10.25 1.83 -8.03
CA GLY A 97 10.18 1.98 -9.48
C GLY A 97 9.82 0.70 -10.25
N ARG A 98 10.03 -0.48 -9.66
CA ARG A 98 9.63 -1.77 -10.25
C ARG A 98 8.12 -1.94 -10.39
N PHE A 99 7.33 -1.22 -9.59
CA PHE A 99 5.87 -1.29 -9.59
C PHE A 99 5.22 -0.32 -10.58
N LEU A 100 6.00 0.58 -11.21
CA LEU A 100 5.47 1.50 -12.20
C LEU A 100 5.42 0.85 -13.58
N ALA A 101 4.25 0.95 -14.24
CA ALA A 101 4.03 0.41 -15.57
C ALA A 101 4.61 1.32 -16.66
N ASN A 102 4.74 0.81 -17.89
CA ASN A 102 5.02 1.62 -19.09
C ASN A 102 6.21 2.59 -18.98
N ASN A 103 7.33 2.12 -18.43
CA ASN A 103 8.51 2.95 -18.17
C ASN A 103 8.24 4.14 -17.22
N GLY A 104 7.27 4.01 -16.32
CA GLY A 104 6.86 5.07 -15.39
C GLY A 104 8.01 5.60 -14.54
N SER A 105 8.94 4.73 -14.15
CA SER A 105 10.18 5.09 -13.45
C SER A 105 11.09 6.02 -14.25
N GLY A 106 11.28 5.74 -15.54
CA GLY A 106 12.06 6.60 -16.43
C GLY A 106 11.39 7.95 -16.63
N ARG A 107 10.06 7.97 -16.80
CA ARG A 107 9.28 9.22 -16.93
C ARG A 107 9.34 10.06 -15.65
N LEU A 108 9.10 9.44 -14.48
CA LEU A 108 9.13 10.13 -13.20
C LEU A 108 10.51 10.75 -12.98
N ARG A 109 11.58 9.97 -13.19
CA ARG A 109 12.96 10.45 -13.07
C ARG A 109 13.27 11.61 -14.02
N ALA A 110 12.77 11.57 -15.25
CA ALA A 110 12.99 12.64 -16.22
C ALA A 110 12.28 13.95 -15.80
N ILE A 111 11.07 13.87 -15.24
CA ILE A 111 10.29 15.05 -14.84
C ILE A 111 10.81 15.67 -13.54
N VAL A 112 11.21 14.83 -12.56
CA VAL A 112 11.68 15.31 -11.25
C VAL A 112 13.17 15.65 -11.22
N ALA A 113 13.85 15.54 -12.36
CA ALA A 113 15.27 15.87 -12.47
C ALA A 113 15.49 17.34 -12.12
N LEU A 114 16.43 17.62 -11.22
CA LEU A 114 16.81 19.00 -10.86
C LEU A 114 17.24 19.75 -12.13
N SER A 115 16.43 20.71 -12.60
CA SER A 115 16.81 21.56 -13.74
C SER A 115 17.98 22.46 -13.33
N VAL A 116 18.81 22.82 -14.30
CA VAL A 116 20.02 23.61 -14.07
C VAL A 116 19.72 25.12 -14.03
N ASP A 117 18.51 25.55 -14.45
CA ASP A 117 18.17 26.97 -14.58
C ASP A 117 16.93 27.37 -13.75
N PRO A 118 17.07 28.10 -12.62
CA PRO A 118 16.15 27.86 -11.51
C PRO A 118 15.00 28.89 -11.39
N VAL A 119 15.18 30.14 -11.80
CA VAL A 119 14.33 31.24 -11.25
C VAL A 119 12.93 31.33 -11.85
N VAL A 120 12.75 30.98 -13.13
CA VAL A 120 11.43 31.02 -13.81
C VAL A 120 10.76 29.65 -13.84
N GLU A 121 11.53 28.57 -13.83
CA GLU A 121 11.01 27.22 -14.03
C GLU A 121 10.51 26.53 -12.75
N PHE A 122 10.82 27.03 -11.54
CA PHE A 122 10.48 26.27 -10.32
C PHE A 122 8.99 26.01 -10.11
N ALA A 123 8.12 26.96 -10.47
CA ALA A 123 6.68 26.75 -10.37
C ALA A 123 6.22 25.65 -11.34
N ASP A 124 6.62 25.74 -12.61
CA ASP A 124 6.30 24.75 -13.64
C ASP A 124 6.90 23.38 -13.31
N ASN A 125 8.16 23.33 -12.86
CA ASN A 125 8.85 22.11 -12.47
C ASN A 125 8.20 21.45 -11.25
N ALA A 126 7.80 22.23 -10.24
CA ALA A 126 7.06 21.71 -9.08
C ALA A 126 5.68 21.19 -9.49
N TRP A 127 4.97 21.89 -10.37
CA TRP A 127 3.67 21.46 -10.88
C TRP A 127 3.78 20.17 -11.70
N ASN A 128 4.75 20.11 -12.62
CA ASN A 128 5.05 18.93 -13.43
C ASN A 128 5.40 17.73 -12.54
N SER A 129 6.27 17.94 -11.54
CA SER A 129 6.67 16.91 -10.59
C SER A 129 5.48 16.40 -9.76
N ARG A 130 4.62 17.30 -9.27
CA ARG A 130 3.38 16.95 -8.57
C ARG A 130 2.50 16.05 -9.43
N ASN A 131 2.32 16.38 -10.71
CA ASN A 131 1.50 15.57 -11.61
C ASN A 131 2.15 14.23 -11.95
N ALA A 132 3.48 14.16 -12.07
CA ALA A 132 4.19 12.91 -12.23
C ALA A 132 3.96 11.97 -11.03
N PHE A 133 4.03 12.50 -9.81
CA PHE A 133 3.70 11.73 -8.59
C PHE A 133 2.24 11.29 -8.53
N ARG A 134 1.29 12.12 -8.97
CA ARG A 134 -0.13 11.71 -9.09
C ARG A 134 -0.30 10.56 -10.06
N THR A 135 0.41 10.58 -11.19
CA THR A 135 0.37 9.48 -12.16
C THR A 135 1.00 8.21 -11.58
N ALA A 136 2.14 8.32 -10.91
CA ALA A 136 2.77 7.19 -10.23
C ALA A 136 1.86 6.58 -9.16
N LEU A 137 1.18 7.41 -8.37
CA LEU A 137 0.19 6.96 -7.39
C LEU A 137 -0.94 6.17 -8.04
N ARG A 138 -1.55 6.68 -9.11
CA ARG A 138 -2.60 5.96 -9.85
C ARG A 138 -2.10 4.64 -10.43
N GLU A 139 -0.87 4.57 -10.92
CA GLU A 139 -0.30 3.32 -11.45
C GLU A 139 -0.10 2.28 -10.36
N LEU A 140 0.27 2.71 -9.14
CA LEU A 140 0.29 1.83 -7.98
C LEU A 140 -1.12 1.35 -7.62
N GLU A 141 -2.10 2.26 -7.53
CA GLU A 141 -3.49 1.95 -7.16
C GLU A 141 -4.19 1.06 -8.21
N VAL A 142 -4.00 1.29 -9.51
CA VAL A 142 -4.64 0.50 -10.58
C VAL A 142 -4.11 -0.93 -10.67
N GLN A 143 -2.86 -1.17 -10.30
CA GLN A 143 -2.36 -2.54 -10.16
C GLN A 143 -2.92 -3.25 -8.91
N GLU A 144 -3.82 -2.60 -8.17
CA GLU A 144 -4.33 -2.96 -6.85
C GLU A 144 -5.85 -3.23 -6.84
N ASP A 145 -6.47 -3.55 -7.98
CA ASP A 145 -7.90 -3.98 -8.08
C ASP A 145 -8.22 -5.29 -7.29
N GLY A 146 -7.35 -5.73 -6.39
CA GLY A 146 -7.60 -6.74 -5.35
C GLY A 146 -7.45 -6.25 -3.91
N VAL A 147 -7.20 -4.95 -3.67
CA VAL A 147 -6.87 -4.37 -2.33
C VAL A 147 -7.79 -3.21 -1.94
N GLU A 148 -8.74 -2.81 -2.80
CA GLU A 148 -9.76 -1.81 -2.44
C GLU A 148 -10.59 -2.25 -1.21
N ASP A 149 -10.78 -3.56 -1.00
CA ASP A 149 -11.38 -4.16 0.20
C ASP A 149 -10.48 -4.06 1.47
N LEU A 150 -9.16 -3.92 1.31
CA LEU A 150 -8.16 -3.95 2.40
C LEU A 150 -7.82 -2.56 2.96
N LEU A 151 -7.89 -1.52 2.12
CA LEU A 151 -7.76 -0.12 2.55
C LEU A 151 -8.91 0.27 3.49
N GLN A 152 -10.15 -0.17 3.20
CA GLN A 152 -11.30 0.02 4.08
C GLN A 152 -11.12 -0.64 5.46
N LEU A 153 -10.51 -1.83 5.52
CA LEU A 153 -10.23 -2.52 6.79
C LEU A 153 -9.22 -1.76 7.67
N SER A 154 -8.20 -1.15 7.05
CA SER A 154 -7.19 -0.38 7.80
C SER A 154 -7.69 0.96 8.33
N ASP A 155 -8.62 1.61 7.62
CA ASP A 155 -9.22 2.87 8.06
C ASP A 155 -10.28 2.63 9.17
N ASP A 156 -10.95 1.47 9.15
CA ASP A 156 -11.91 1.06 10.19
C ASP A 156 -11.22 0.67 11.53
N GLU A 157 -10.01 0.09 11.49
CA GLU A 157 -9.23 -0.14 12.72
C GLU A 157 -8.79 1.16 13.40
N ALA A 158 -8.59 2.24 12.65
CA ALA A 158 -8.27 3.54 13.23
C ALA A 158 -9.51 4.23 13.86
N SER A 159 -10.73 3.83 13.48
CA SER A 159 -11.99 4.44 13.92
C SER A 159 -12.68 3.72 15.09
N SER A 160 -12.37 2.44 15.35
CA SER A 160 -13.05 1.67 16.42
C SER A 160 -12.41 1.73 17.82
N PHE A 161 -11.29 2.45 17.99
CA PHE A 161 -10.80 2.80 19.34
C PHE A 161 -11.60 3.97 19.92
N GLY A 162 -12.83 3.68 20.35
CA GLY A 162 -13.59 4.61 21.18
C GLY A 162 -15.10 4.39 21.22
N ARG A 163 -15.54 3.32 21.90
CA ARG A 163 -16.54 3.37 22.99
C ARG A 163 -16.85 1.99 23.56
#